data_AF-A0A9P7XF99-F1
#
_entry.id   AF-A0A9P7XF99-F1
#
_cell.length_a   1.000
_cell.length_b   1.000
_cell.length_c   1.000
_cell.angle_alpha   90.00
_cell.angle_beta   90.00
_cell.angle_gamma   90.00
#
_symmetry.space_group_name_H-M   'P 1'
#
loop_
_entity.id
_entity.type
_entity.pdbx_description
1 polymer ?
#
loop_
_entity_poly.entity_id
_entity_poly.type
_entity_poly.pdbx_seq_one_letter_code
_entity_poly.pdbx_strand_id
1 'polypeptide(L)'
;MDFHLIPLIAVGIALGVKSILFIYCFALRNVDSQVRMLWEDHRNDLFVNTFAILMSAGGSKLRWWLDPLGGLLISSAIIVSWIKTIYGQFELLAGKSAPNEFLQLVIYKAATFSDQIEKLDTVRAYHVRGIHPD
;
A
#
# COMPACT_ATOMS: atom_id res chain seq x y z
N MET A 1 15.42 2.57 -37.29
CA MET A 1 14.50 3.56 -36.70
C MET A 1 13.63 2.84 -35.66
N ASP A 2 14.27 2.08 -34.76
CA ASP A 2 13.61 0.95 -34.05
C ASP A 2 13.80 0.97 -32.53
N PHE A 3 14.63 1.89 -32.02
CA PHE A 3 15.02 1.90 -30.60
C PHE A 3 13.95 2.43 -29.64
N HIS A 4 12.88 3.05 -30.13
CA HIS A 4 11.80 3.60 -29.29
C HIS A 4 10.47 2.83 -29.38
N LEU A 5 10.32 1.89 -30.31
CA LEU A 5 9.08 1.15 -30.48
C LEU A 5 8.90 0.09 -29.38
N ILE A 6 9.97 -0.65 -29.06
CA ILE A 6 9.95 -1.70 -28.03
C ILE A 6 9.64 -1.13 -26.64
N PRO A 7 10.30 -0.05 -26.16
CA PRO A 7 9.98 0.55 -24.87
C PRO A 7 8.55 1.09 -24.80
N LEU A 8 8.05 1.69 -25.89
CA LEU A 8 6.70 2.26 -25.93
C LEU A 8 5.62 1.17 -25.84
N ILE A 9 5.78 0.07 -26.57
CA ILE A 9 4.86 -1.08 -26.52
C ILE A 9 4.90 -1.72 -25.12
N ALA A 10 6.09 -1.91 -24.55
CA ALA A 10 6.25 -2.48 -23.22
C ALA A 10 5.55 -1.64 -22.15
N VAL A 11 5.71 -0.31 -22.18
CA VAL A 11 5.03 0.60 -21.26
C VAL A 11 3.52 0.57 -21.49
N GLY A 12 3.05 0.54 -22.74
CA GLY A 12 1.63 0.44 -23.06
C GLY A 12 0.97 -0.83 -22.52
N ILE A 13 1.62 -1.99 -22.71
CA ILE A 13 1.16 -3.27 -22.16
C ILE A 13 1.14 -3.23 -20.63
N ALA A 14 2.21 -2.73 -20.01
CA ALA A 14 2.28 -2.63 -18.55
C ALA A 14 1.19 -1.74 -17.97
N LEU A 15 0.87 -0.61 -18.63
CA LEU A 15 -0.18 0.32 -18.21
C LEU A 15 -1.57 -0.30 -18.39
N GLY A 16 -1.78 -1.06 -19.47
CA GLY A 16 -3.00 -1.83 -19.71
C GLY A 16 -3.24 -2.89 -18.63
N VAL A 17 -2.23 -3.71 -18.32
CA VAL A 17 -2.30 -4.73 -17.26
C VAL A 17 -2.58 -4.08 -15.90
N LYS A 18 -1.87 -3.00 -15.56
CA LYS A 18 -2.11 -2.24 -14.31
C LYS A 18 -3.51 -1.65 -14.25
N SER A 19 -4.07 -1.19 -15.37
CA SER A 19 -5.43 -0.65 -15.43
C SER A 19 -6.48 -1.73 -15.18
N ILE A 20 -6.29 -2.94 -15.73
CA ILE A 20 -7.20 -4.08 -15.50
C ILE A 20 -7.13 -4.50 -14.02
N LEU A 21 -5.92 -4.63 -13.46
CA LEU A 21 -5.74 -4.94 -12.04
C LEU A 21 -6.33 -3.85 -11.15
N PHE A 22 -6.20 -2.57 -11.51
CA PHE A 22 -6.81 -1.47 -10.77
C PHE A 22 -8.33 -1.61 -10.69
N ILE A 23 -9.01 -1.94 -11.80
CA ILE A 23 -10.46 -2.16 -11.82
C ILE A 23 -10.84 -3.37 -10.96
N TYR A 24 -10.08 -4.47 -11.07
CA TYR A 24 -10.29 -5.67 -10.26
C TYR A 24 -10.14 -5.40 -8.76
N CYS A 25 -9.05 -4.73 -8.36
CA CYS A 25 -8.81 -4.35 -6.97
C CYS A 25 -9.80 -3.28 -6.47
N PHE A 26 -10.32 -2.41 -7.35
CA PHE A 26 -11.34 -1.43 -6.98
C PHE A 26 -12.64 -2.09 -6.52
N ALA A 27 -13.04 -3.18 -7.19
CA ALA A 27 -14.23 -3.96 -6.83
C ALA A 27 -14.06 -4.67 -5.46
N LEU A 28 -12.83 -5.07 -5.13
CA LEU A 28 -12.50 -5.85 -3.92
C LEU A 28 -11.89 -5.02 -2.78
N ARG A 29 -11.79 -3.70 -2.94
CA ARG A 29 -11.05 -2.81 -2.00
C ARG A 29 -11.55 -2.83 -0.55
N ASN A 30 -12.79 -3.25 -0.32
CA ASN A 30 -13.42 -3.26 1.01
C ASN A 30 -13.31 -4.62 1.71
N VAL A 31 -12.76 -5.65 1.04
CA VAL A 31 -12.71 -7.02 1.57
C VAL A 31 -11.45 -7.25 2.40
N ASP A 32 -10.28 -6.84 1.90
CA ASP A 32 -9.00 -6.98 2.61
C ASP A 32 -8.20 -5.67 2.53
N SER A 33 -7.62 -5.29 3.66
CA SER A 33 -6.58 -4.26 3.79
C SER A 33 -5.46 -4.36 2.75
N GLN A 34 -5.04 -5.57 2.37
CA GLN A 34 -4.00 -5.82 1.37
C GLN A 34 -4.46 -5.43 -0.02
N VAL A 35 -5.70 -5.80 -0.38
CA VAL A 35 -6.29 -5.44 -1.68
C VAL A 35 -6.47 -3.92 -1.76
N ARG A 36 -6.81 -3.27 -0.65
CA ARG A 36 -6.86 -1.80 -0.60
C ARG A 36 -5.49 -1.17 -0.83
N MET A 37 -4.43 -1.68 -0.19
CA MET A 37 -3.07 -1.19 -0.45
C MET A 37 -2.65 -1.42 -1.90
N LEU A 38 -2.91 -2.61 -2.45
CA LEU A 38 -2.59 -2.93 -3.83
C LEU A 38 -3.33 -2.00 -4.79
N TRP A 39 -4.59 -1.68 -4.51
CA TRP A 39 -5.35 -0.69 -5.25
C TRP A 39 -4.74 0.72 -5.17
N GLU A 40 -4.32 1.16 -3.97
CA GLU A 40 -3.66 2.47 -3.79
C GLU A 40 -2.34 2.56 -4.56
N ASP A 41 -1.57 1.47 -4.57
CA ASP A 41 -0.33 1.33 -5.35
C ASP A 41 -0.60 1.44 -6.86
N HIS A 42 -1.56 0.68 -7.37
CA HIS A 42 -1.92 0.73 -8.80
C HIS A 42 -2.44 2.11 -9.21
N ARG A 43 -3.21 2.79 -8.35
CA ARG A 43 -3.66 4.17 -8.57
C ARG A 43 -2.48 5.12 -8.71
N ASN A 44 -1.53 5.02 -7.78
CA ASN A 44 -0.35 5.89 -7.77
C ASN A 44 0.53 5.63 -9.00
N ASP A 45 0.70 4.36 -9.37
CA ASP A 45 1.44 3.96 -10.56
C ASP A 45 0.79 4.46 -11.86
N LEU A 46 -0.52 4.35 -12.01
CA LEU A 46 -1.21 4.87 -13.20
C LEU A 46 -1.05 6.39 -13.32
N PHE A 47 -1.13 7.13 -12.21
CA PHE A 47 -0.93 8.57 -12.19
C PHE A 47 0.51 8.95 -12.60
N VAL A 48 1.51 8.34 -11.96
CA VAL A 48 2.93 8.59 -12.22
C VAL A 48 3.31 8.25 -13.65
N ASN A 49 2.93 7.07 -14.15
CA ASN A 49 3.27 6.64 -15.51
C ASN A 49 2.59 7.51 -16.58
N THR A 50 1.34 7.92 -16.36
CA THR A 50 0.64 8.83 -17.28
C THR A 50 1.30 10.21 -17.29
N PHE A 51 1.65 10.73 -16.11
CA PHE A 51 2.33 12.02 -15.99
C PHE A 51 3.73 12.00 -16.62
N ALA A 52 4.47 10.89 -16.49
CA ALA A 52 5.76 10.69 -17.15
C ALA A 52 5.64 10.76 -18.69
N ILE A 53 4.64 10.09 -19.27
CA ILE A 53 4.38 10.13 -20.72
C ILE A 53 3.98 11.55 -21.15
N LEU A 54 3.14 12.24 -20.39
CA LEU A 54 2.74 13.62 -20.66
C LEU A 54 3.94 14.59 -20.63
N MET A 55 4.83 14.44 -19.65
CA MET A 55 6.03 15.28 -19.53
C MET A 55 7.04 14.99 -20.63
N SER A 56 7.24 13.72 -21.00
CA SER A 56 8.10 13.33 -22.12
C SER A 56 7.59 13.86 -23.45
N ALA A 57 6.27 13.77 -23.69
CA ALA A 57 5.64 14.35 -24.88
C ALA A 57 5.68 15.89 -24.87
N GLY A 58 5.43 16.53 -23.72
CA GLY A 58 5.44 17.99 -23.56
C GLY A 58 6.83 18.63 -23.65
N GLY A 59 7.86 17.94 -23.16
CA GLY A 59 9.26 18.36 -23.23
C GLY A 59 9.76 18.52 -24.67
N SER A 60 9.22 17.73 -25.61
CA SER A 60 9.54 17.83 -27.04
C SER A 60 9.03 19.12 -27.72
N LYS A 61 8.00 19.77 -27.16
CA LYS A 61 7.33 20.93 -27.78
C LYS A 61 7.45 22.26 -27.02
N LEU A 62 7.58 22.27 -25.69
CA LEU A 62 7.48 23.52 -24.90
C LEU A 62 8.80 24.10 -24.37
N ARG A 63 9.71 23.31 -23.79
CA ARG A 63 10.99 23.77 -23.19
C ARG A 63 11.84 22.59 -22.69
N TRP A 64 13.15 22.63 -22.94
CA TRP A 64 14.13 21.60 -22.54
C TRP A 64 14.22 21.33 -21.02
N TRP A 65 13.80 22.28 -20.18
CA TRP A 65 13.85 22.13 -18.72
C TRP A 65 12.63 21.40 -18.13
N LEU A 66 11.58 21.15 -18.92
CA LEU A 66 10.38 20.47 -18.43
C LEU A 66 10.66 19.01 -18.06
N ASP A 67 11.50 18.32 -18.83
CA ASP A 67 11.81 16.91 -18.60
C ASP A 67 12.54 16.67 -17.25
N PRO A 68 13.64 17.39 -16.92
CA PRO A 68 14.28 17.24 -15.60
C PRO A 68 13.40 17.70 -14.43
N LEU A 69 12.57 18.74 -14.61
CA LEU A 69 11.62 19.18 -13.59
C LEU A 69 10.52 18.13 -13.35
N GLY A 70 9.97 17.57 -14.43
CA GLY A 70 8.96 16.51 -14.38
C GLY A 70 9.48 15.28 -13.66
N GLY A 71 10.72 14.88 -13.96
CA GLY A 71 11.41 13.81 -13.24
C GLY A 71 11.50 14.07 -11.74
N LEU A 72 11.95 15.26 -11.32
CA LEU A 72 12.04 15.63 -9.90
C LEU A 72 10.67 15.59 -9.19
N LEU A 73 9.63 16.11 -9.84
CA LEU A 73 8.27 16.10 -9.28
C LEU A 73 7.76 14.66 -9.11
N ILE A 74 7.93 13.81 -10.13
CA ILE A 74 7.56 12.40 -10.08
C ILE A 74 8.32 11.68 -8.95
N SER A 75 9.64 11.85 -8.88
CA SER A 75 10.47 11.22 -7.84
C SER A 75 10.02 11.63 -6.45
N SER A 76 9.72 12.91 -6.24
CA SER A 76 9.21 13.39 -4.94
C SER A 76 7.85 12.78 -4.58
N ALA A 77 6.94 12.64 -5.55
CA ALA A 77 5.63 12.04 -5.34
C ALA A 77 5.73 10.56 -4.98
N ILE A 78 6.61 9.81 -5.65
CA ILE A 78 6.87 8.40 -5.34
C ILE A 78 7.39 8.27 -3.89
N ILE A 79 8.38 9.07 -3.51
CA ILE A 79 8.95 9.04 -2.14
C ILE A 79 7.86 9.28 -1.09
N VAL A 80 7.03 10.32 -1.27
CA VAL A 80 5.96 10.64 -0.32
C VAL A 80 4.92 9.52 -0.24
N SER A 81 4.55 8.92 -1.37
CA SER A 81 3.61 7.80 -1.41
C SER A 81 4.16 6.58 -0.66
N TRP A 82 5.42 6.21 -0.94
CA TRP A 82 6.07 5.07 -0.30
C TRP A 82 6.24 5.26 1.20
N ILE A 83 6.60 6.46 1.64
CA ILE A 83 6.70 6.77 3.08
C ILE A 83 5.36 6.52 3.77
N LYS A 84 4.24 7.02 3.21
CA LYS A 84 2.90 6.80 3.77
C LYS A 84 2.55 5.32 3.86
N THR A 85 2.82 4.55 2.80
CA THR A 85 2.55 3.10 2.78
C THR A 85 3.40 2.37 3.80
N ILE A 86 4.70 2.70 3.90
CA ILE A 86 5.62 2.10 4.87
C ILE A 86 5.16 2.37 6.30
N TYR A 87 4.73 3.58 6.64
CA TYR A 87 4.20 3.87 7.98
C TYR A 87 3.02 2.98 8.34
N GLY A 88 2.07 2.78 7.42
CA GLY A 88 0.92 1.92 7.66
C GLY A 88 1.29 0.43 7.82
N GLN A 89 2.26 -0.06 7.06
CA GLN A 89 2.73 -1.44 7.17
C GLN A 89 3.66 -1.66 8.36
N PHE A 90 4.42 -0.63 8.74
CA PHE A 90 5.30 -0.68 9.89
C PHE A 90 4.52 -0.85 11.19
N GLU A 91 3.36 -0.21 11.36
CA GLU A 91 2.50 -0.47 12.54
C GLU A 91 2.08 -1.94 12.66
N LEU A 92 1.84 -2.62 11.54
CA LEU A 92 1.49 -4.04 11.53
C LEU A 92 2.70 -4.92 11.86
N LEU A 93 3.88 -4.58 11.35
CA LEU A 93 5.13 -5.33 11.56
C LEU A 93 5.77 -5.09 12.93
N ALA A 94 5.60 -3.90 13.50
CA ALA A 94 6.12 -3.54 14.81
C ALA A 94 5.39 -4.24 15.96
N GLY A 95 4.42 -5.11 15.66
CA GLY A 95 3.66 -5.83 16.68
C GLY A 95 2.84 -4.86 17.53
N LYS A 96 2.07 -3.97 16.88
CA LYS A 96 1.14 -3.09 17.60
C LYS A 96 0.27 -3.94 18.51
N SER A 97 0.36 -3.66 19.81
CA SER A 97 -0.44 -4.35 20.82
C SER A 97 -1.92 -4.17 20.50
N ALA A 98 -2.72 -5.19 20.80
CA ALA A 98 -4.17 -5.10 20.67
C ALA A 98 -4.70 -3.88 21.47
N PRO A 99 -5.81 -3.27 21.03
CA PRO A 99 -6.43 -2.16 21.75
C PRO A 99 -6.71 -2.51 23.21
N ASN A 100 -6.61 -1.53 24.11
CA ASN A 100 -6.82 -1.74 25.55
C ASN A 100 -8.17 -2.39 25.86
N GLU A 101 -9.22 -2.04 25.12
CA GLU A 101 -10.57 -2.63 25.25
C GLU A 101 -10.56 -4.14 25.00
N PHE A 102 -9.83 -4.59 23.98
CA PHE A 102 -9.67 -6.02 23.67
C PHE A 102 -8.86 -6.73 24.76
N LEU A 103 -7.77 -6.11 25.23
CA LEU A 103 -6.96 -6.65 26.33
C LEU A 103 -7.79 -6.82 27.61
N GLN A 104 -8.62 -5.84 27.95
CA GLN A 104 -9.51 -5.90 29.12
C GLN A 104 -10.53 -7.03 29.00
N LEU A 105 -11.12 -7.23 27.81
CA LEU A 105 -12.03 -8.34 27.57
C LEU A 105 -11.35 -9.70 27.76
N VAL A 106 -10.12 -9.85 27.25
CA VAL A 106 -9.33 -11.07 27.42
C VAL A 106 -8.98 -11.30 28.89
N ILE A 107 -8.53 -10.27 29.61
CA ILE A 107 -8.23 -10.32 31.04
C ILE A 107 -9.47 -10.76 31.82
N TYR A 108 -10.62 -10.15 31.56
CA TYR A 108 -11.87 -10.49 32.24
C TYR A 108 -12.29 -11.94 32.02
N LYS A 109 -12.22 -12.41 30.76
CA LYS A 109 -12.54 -13.80 30.43
C LYS A 109 -11.56 -14.79 31.07
N ALA A 110 -10.27 -14.48 31.05
CA ALA A 110 -9.25 -15.32 31.66
C ALA A 110 -9.39 -15.37 33.20
N ALA A 111 -9.64 -14.23 33.85
CA ALA A 111 -9.83 -14.15 35.29
C ALA A 111 -11.09 -14.90 35.76
N THR A 112 -12.16 -14.87 34.96
CA THR A 112 -13.44 -15.54 35.30
C THR A 112 -13.50 -17.00 34.81
N PHE A 113 -12.44 -17.53 34.19
CA PHE A 113 -12.47 -18.88 33.60
C PHE A 113 -12.48 -19.98 34.67
N SER A 114 -11.79 -19.79 35.79
CA SER A 114 -11.70 -20.77 36.86
C SER A 114 -11.36 -20.11 38.20
N ASP A 115 -11.96 -20.61 39.27
CA ASP A 115 -11.72 -20.16 40.65
C ASP A 115 -10.28 -20.44 41.15
N GLN A 116 -9.49 -21.21 40.41
CA GLN A 116 -8.08 -21.46 40.70
C GLN A 116 -7.15 -20.31 40.26
N ILE A 117 -7.64 -19.37 39.47
CA ILE A 117 -6.86 -18.24 38.95
C ILE A 117 -6.94 -17.08 39.95
N GLU A 118 -5.93 -16.91 40.79
CA GLU A 118 -5.90 -15.82 41.78
C GLU A 118 -5.60 -14.45 41.15
N LYS A 119 -4.58 -14.36 40.29
CA LYS A 119 -4.15 -13.13 39.62
C LYS A 119 -3.51 -13.38 38.26
N LEU A 120 -3.68 -12.41 37.37
CA LEU A 120 -2.96 -12.31 36.10
C LEU A 120 -1.88 -11.23 36.23
N ASP A 121 -0.61 -11.60 36.04
CA ASP A 121 0.54 -10.72 36.24
C ASP A 121 0.81 -9.83 35.01
N THR A 122 0.93 -10.43 33.82
CA THR A 122 1.19 -9.69 32.57
C THR A 122 0.40 -10.31 31.41
N VAL A 123 -0.42 -9.51 30.73
CA VAL A 123 -1.15 -9.92 29.51
C VAL A 123 -0.68 -9.07 28.34
N ARG A 124 -0.24 -9.73 27.28
CA ARG A 124 0.19 -9.09 26.03
C ARG A 124 -0.50 -9.79 24.87
N ALA A 125 -1.21 -9.02 24.05
CA ALA A 125 -1.84 -9.54 22.84
C ALA A 125 -1.29 -8.76 21.65
N TYR A 126 -0.84 -9.49 20.64
CA TYR A 126 -0.26 -8.95 19.43
C TYR A 126 -0.99 -9.52 18.23
N HIS A 127 -1.06 -8.74 17.15
CA HIS A 127 -1.58 -9.25 15.88
C HIS A 127 -0.50 -10.08 15.19
N VAL A 128 -0.73 -11.39 15.04
CA VAL A 128 0.10 -12.27 14.21
C VAL A 128 -0.64 -12.51 12.90
N ARG A 129 -0.11 -11.97 11.80
CA ARG A 129 -0.66 -12.21 10.46
C ARG A 129 -0.35 -13.66 10.07
N GLY A 130 -1.28 -14.59 10.31
CA GLY A 130 -1.06 -15.99 9.92
C GLY A 130 -2.11 -17.05 10.30
N ILE A 131 -3.10 -16.76 11.13
CA ILE A 131 -4.14 -17.75 11.45
C ILE A 131 -5.50 -17.05 11.39
N HIS A 132 -6.22 -17.27 10.30
CA HIS A 132 -7.65 -17.08 10.22
C HIS A 132 -8.26 -18.31 10.92
N PRO A 133 -8.90 -18.17 12.10
CA PRO A 133 -9.75 -19.23 12.60
C PRO A 133 -11.12 -19.02 11.96
N ASP A 134 -11.44 -19.92 11.02
CA ASP A 134 -12.80 -20.15 10.55
C ASP A 134 -13.72 -20.53 11.74
#